data_AF-I2GV69-F1
#
_entry.id   AF-I2GV69-F1
#
_cell.length_a   1.000
_cell.length_b   1.000
_cell.length_c   1.000
_cell.angle_alpha   90.00
_cell.angle_beta   90.00
_cell.angle_gamma   90.00
#
_symmetry.space_group_name_H-M   'P 1'
#
loop_
_entity.id
_entity.type
_entity.pdbx_description
1 polymer ?
#
loop_
_entity_poly.entity_id
_entity_poly.type
_entity_poly.pdbx_seq_one_letter_code
_entity_poly.pdbx_strand_id
1 'polypeptide(L)'
;MDTRDKPKIKFRTGQVNCLFKQLFLALDAEARAQIEDPSSEEYIVVKNILQRFLVETFIASSPSINVVDNNLNVQDIILNTHSKYVEKYDPTLERKTVSEYRRWEDLIATVSELRHTGPSTIAERCEAPANEMLSIVDAAISELDNDLVKENIVEDSEESDSKFNIDDESLNVLVNQYENGIISLSDTKNNMKDTKSAIELLSEMCNELSEEPQ
;
A
#
# COMPACT_ATOMS: atom_id res chain seq x y z
N MET A 1 -36.75 49.00 32.37
CA MET A 1 -35.93 47.98 33.07
C MET A 1 -34.51 48.49 33.12
N ASP A 2 -33.92 48.40 34.30
CA ASP A 2 -32.75 49.14 34.80
C ASP A 2 -31.47 48.84 33.98
N THR A 3 -31.14 49.65 32.96
CA THR A 3 -29.84 49.61 32.29
C THR A 3 -28.85 50.44 33.10
N ARG A 4 -28.58 50.03 34.34
CA ARG A 4 -27.36 50.49 35.01
C ARG A 4 -26.20 49.93 34.20
N ASP A 5 -25.44 50.84 33.60
CA ASP A 5 -24.16 50.54 32.98
C ASP A 5 -23.37 49.62 33.91
N LYS A 6 -23.33 48.33 33.56
CA LYS A 6 -22.49 47.39 34.29
C LYS A 6 -21.06 47.95 34.21
N PRO A 7 -20.34 48.05 35.33
CA PRO A 7 -19.01 48.63 35.32
C PRO A 7 -18.11 47.81 34.39
N LYS A 8 -17.78 48.38 33.23
CA LYS A 8 -16.84 47.77 32.29
C LYS A 8 -15.42 48.01 32.80
N ILE A 9 -14.62 46.95 32.86
CA ILE A 9 -13.24 47.06 33.28
C ILE A 9 -12.45 47.69 32.13
N LYS A 10 -11.77 48.80 32.43
CA LYS A 10 -11.00 49.56 31.43
C LYS A 10 -9.60 48.99 31.33
N PHE A 11 -9.23 48.52 30.14
CA PHE A 11 -7.89 48.06 29.83
C PHE A 11 -7.28 48.86 28.69
N ARG A 12 -5.95 48.95 28.69
CA ARG A 12 -5.14 49.37 27.56
C ARG A 12 -4.82 48.17 26.67
N THR A 13 -4.62 48.38 25.37
CA THR A 13 -4.26 47.30 24.43
C THR A 13 -3.02 46.53 24.89
N GLY A 14 -2.00 47.24 25.38
CA GLY A 14 -0.78 46.63 25.92
C GLY A 14 -1.03 45.78 27.18
N GLN A 15 -2.02 46.14 28.00
CA GLN A 15 -2.37 45.37 29.20
C GLN A 15 -3.05 44.05 28.84
N VAL A 16 -3.98 44.07 27.88
CA VAL A 16 -4.64 42.85 27.37
C VAL A 16 -3.60 41.88 26.78
N ASN A 17 -2.68 42.40 25.96
CA ASN A 17 -1.59 41.59 25.39
C ASN A 17 -0.65 41.02 26.45
N CYS A 18 -0.32 41.82 27.47
CA CYS A 18 0.53 41.39 28.56
C CYS A 18 -0.14 40.29 29.38
N LEU A 19 -1.41 40.44 29.74
CA LEU A 19 -2.19 39.44 30.47
C LEU A 19 -2.29 38.14 29.68
N PHE A 20 -2.64 38.21 28.39
CA PHE A 20 -2.70 37.03 27.52
C PHE A 20 -1.35 36.31 27.48
N LYS A 21 -0.25 37.04 27.29
CA LYS A 21 1.11 36.47 27.25
C LYS A 21 1.50 35.83 28.59
N GLN A 22 1.22 36.49 29.71
CA GLN A 22 1.55 35.99 31.04
C GLN A 22 0.78 34.71 31.36
N LEU A 23 -0.52 34.68 31.08
CA LEU A 23 -1.34 33.49 31.27
C LEU A 23 -0.89 32.34 30.36
N PHE A 24 -0.59 32.64 29.09
CA PHE A 24 -0.07 31.64 28.17
C PHE A 24 1.26 31.05 28.67
N LEU A 25 2.21 31.88 29.10
CA LEU A 25 3.49 31.40 29.62
C LEU A 25 3.34 30.60 30.93
N ALA A 26 2.40 30.97 31.80
CA ALA A 26 2.12 30.23 33.03
C ALA A 26 1.55 28.84 32.73
N LEU A 27 0.56 28.76 31.82
CA LEU A 27 -0.03 27.49 31.40
C LEU A 27 0.99 26.61 30.63
N ASP A 28 1.84 27.23 29.81
CA ASP A 28 2.91 26.53 29.09
C ASP A 28 3.97 25.96 30.04
N ALA A 29 4.32 26.70 31.09
CA ALA A 29 5.25 26.22 32.12
C ALA A 29 4.67 25.03 32.91
N GLU A 30 3.38 25.08 33.24
CA GLU A 30 2.68 23.97 33.90
C GLU A 30 2.62 22.73 32.99
N ALA A 31 2.30 22.91 31.70
CA ALA A 31 2.29 21.80 30.73
C ALA A 31 3.67 21.15 30.60
N ARG A 32 4.76 21.93 30.59
CA ARG A 32 6.14 21.39 30.57
C ARG A 32 6.56 20.72 31.87
N ALA A 33 5.97 21.08 33.00
CA ALA A 33 6.25 20.41 34.26
C ALA A 33 5.64 19.01 34.31
N GLN A 34 4.55 18.78 33.55
CA GLN A 34 3.84 17.50 33.50
C GLN A 34 4.27 16.61 32.33
N ILE A 35 4.75 17.20 31.24
CA ILE A 35 5.18 16.48 30.04
C ILE A 35 6.68 16.71 29.83
N GLU A 36 7.48 15.65 29.98
CA GLU A 36 8.95 15.72 29.96
C GLU A 36 9.52 16.18 28.60
N ASP A 37 8.91 15.77 27.48
CA ASP A 37 9.37 16.14 26.14
C ASP A 37 8.49 17.24 25.51
N PRO A 38 9.03 18.45 25.32
CA PRO A 38 8.33 19.56 24.66
C PRO A 38 8.16 19.38 23.14
N SER A 39 8.74 18.33 22.55
CA SER A 39 8.54 17.95 21.14
C SER A 39 7.53 16.81 20.97
N SER A 40 7.03 16.24 22.07
CA SER A 40 6.03 15.18 22.03
C SER A 40 4.73 15.67 21.40
N GLU A 41 4.06 14.77 20.67
CA GLU A 41 2.73 15.02 20.11
C GLU A 41 1.74 15.44 21.21
N GLU A 42 1.81 14.79 22.37
CA GLU A 42 0.98 15.10 23.53
C GLU A 42 1.15 16.56 23.99
N TYR A 43 2.39 17.03 24.14
CA TYR A 43 2.65 18.42 24.51
C TYR A 43 2.13 19.40 23.46
N ILE A 44 2.32 19.11 22.17
CA ILE A 44 1.83 19.96 21.07
C ILE A 44 0.30 20.06 21.12
N VAL A 45 -0.40 18.94 21.32
CA VAL A 45 -1.86 18.90 21.44
C VAL A 45 -2.34 19.69 22.65
N VAL A 46 -1.76 19.45 23.83
CA VAL A 46 -2.11 20.16 25.07
C VAL A 46 -1.87 21.66 24.91
N LYS A 47 -0.73 22.06 24.36
CA LYS A 47 -0.41 23.46 24.09
C LYS A 47 -1.43 24.12 23.17
N ASN A 48 -1.84 23.45 22.08
CA ASN A 48 -2.86 23.97 21.16
C ASN A 48 -4.22 24.12 21.85
N ILE A 49 -4.61 23.18 22.71
CA ILE A 49 -5.84 23.26 23.51
C ILE A 49 -5.79 24.45 24.47
N LEU A 50 -4.69 24.62 25.21
CA LEU A 50 -4.51 25.73 26.15
C LEU A 50 -4.55 27.09 25.44
N GLN A 51 -3.92 27.20 24.26
CA GLN A 51 -4.00 28.41 23.44
C GLN A 51 -5.43 28.72 23.02
N ARG A 52 -6.16 27.73 22.52
CA ARG A 52 -7.56 27.88 22.12
C ARG A 52 -8.44 28.28 23.29
N PHE A 53 -8.29 27.62 24.43
CA PHE A 53 -9.02 27.94 25.67
C PHE A 53 -8.80 29.40 26.10
N LEU A 54 -7.57 29.89 26.06
CA LEU A 54 -7.27 31.28 26.37
C LEU A 54 -7.95 32.24 25.39
N VAL A 55 -7.85 31.99 24.09
CA VAL A 55 -8.50 32.83 23.07
C VAL A 55 -10.02 32.89 23.30
N GLU A 56 -10.66 31.73 23.50
CA GLU A 56 -12.10 31.64 23.77
C GLU A 56 -12.49 32.37 25.07
N THR A 57 -11.69 32.25 26.14
CA THR A 57 -11.94 32.91 27.43
C THR A 57 -11.84 34.44 27.31
N PHE A 58 -10.85 34.95 26.58
CA PHE A 58 -10.71 36.39 26.34
C PHE A 58 -11.83 36.95 25.44
N ILE A 59 -12.27 36.18 24.44
CA ILE A 59 -13.41 36.55 23.60
C ILE A 59 -14.71 36.55 24.43
N ALA A 60 -14.93 35.53 25.25
CA ALA A 60 -16.11 35.43 26.12
C ALA A 60 -16.17 36.56 27.18
N SER A 61 -15.02 37.02 27.65
CA SER A 61 -14.92 38.15 28.59
C SER A 61 -14.94 39.52 27.93
N SER A 62 -14.83 39.60 26.59
CA SER A 62 -14.86 40.84 25.80
C SER A 62 -16.04 41.78 26.15
N PRO A 63 -17.30 41.32 26.33
CA PRO A 63 -18.42 42.21 26.65
C PRO A 63 -18.27 42.99 27.96
N SER A 64 -17.46 42.47 28.89
CA SER A 64 -17.20 43.06 30.21
C SER A 64 -15.95 43.96 30.23
N ILE A 65 -15.19 43.96 29.13
CA ILE A 65 -13.93 44.69 28.97
C ILE A 65 -14.16 45.88 28.04
N ASN A 66 -13.57 47.03 28.37
CA ASN A 66 -13.51 48.17 27.48
C ASN A 66 -12.05 48.55 27.21
N VAL A 67 -11.66 48.59 25.94
CA VAL A 67 -10.29 48.98 25.55
C VAL A 67 -10.26 50.49 25.29
N VAL A 68 -9.41 51.20 26.02
CA VAL A 68 -9.43 52.69 26.05
C VAL A 68 -8.53 53.32 24.96
N ASP A 69 -7.46 52.64 24.56
CA ASP A 69 -6.41 53.26 23.73
C ASP A 69 -6.68 53.21 22.22
N ASN A 70 -7.37 52.17 21.76
CA ASN A 70 -7.70 51.96 20.35
C ASN A 70 -9.14 51.47 20.27
N ASN A 71 -9.91 51.94 19.29
CA ASN A 71 -11.26 51.42 18.97
C ASN A 71 -11.22 49.96 18.41
N LEU A 72 -10.15 49.21 18.70
CA LEU A 72 -10.01 47.81 18.33
C LEU A 72 -10.80 46.95 19.31
N ASN A 73 -11.47 45.93 18.77
CA ASN A 73 -12.13 44.95 19.59
C ASN A 73 -11.09 44.08 20.32
N VAL A 74 -11.42 43.62 21.54
CA VAL A 74 -10.58 42.68 22.30
C VAL A 74 -10.28 41.44 21.46
N GLN A 75 -11.25 40.98 20.66
CA GLN A 75 -11.07 39.85 19.75
C GLN A 75 -9.92 40.07 18.75
N ASP A 76 -9.86 41.23 18.10
CA ASP A 76 -8.81 41.53 17.10
C ASP A 76 -7.44 41.61 17.74
N ILE A 77 -7.38 42.19 18.94
CA ILE A 77 -6.15 42.31 19.75
C ILE A 77 -5.61 40.91 20.12
N ILE A 78 -6.51 40.02 20.56
CA ILE A 78 -6.15 38.67 20.98
C ILE A 78 -5.77 37.79 19.78
N LEU A 79 -6.52 37.84 18.68
CA LEU A 79 -6.20 37.08 17.46
C LEU A 79 -4.83 37.49 16.89
N ASN A 80 -4.52 38.79 16.87
CA ASN A 80 -3.21 39.28 16.42
C ASN A 80 -2.08 38.89 17.37
N THR A 81 -2.36 38.80 18.66
CA THR A 81 -1.36 38.33 19.64
C THR A 81 -1.15 36.82 19.51
N HIS A 82 -2.23 36.06 19.38
CA HIS A 82 -2.23 34.61 19.19
C HIS A 82 -1.51 34.20 17.90
N SER A 83 -1.70 34.91 16.79
CA SER A 83 -1.04 34.61 15.51
C SER A 83 0.50 34.71 15.56
N LYS A 84 1.08 35.29 16.62
CA LYS A 84 2.53 35.28 16.86
C LYS A 84 3.05 33.99 17.50
N TYR A 85 2.16 33.20 18.10
CA TYR A 85 2.48 31.98 18.85
C TYR A 85 2.02 30.70 18.15
N VAL A 86 1.15 30.82 17.15
CA VAL A 86 0.73 29.71 16.28
C VAL A 86 1.75 29.51 15.19
N GLU A 87 2.00 28.24 14.87
CA GLU A 87 2.83 27.88 13.72
C GLU A 87 2.20 28.45 12.44
N LYS A 88 3.03 29.13 11.64
CA LYS A 88 2.54 29.71 10.40
C LYS A 88 2.27 28.58 9.42
N TYR A 89 1.16 28.70 8.71
CA TYR A 89 0.86 27.82 7.59
C TYR A 89 2.04 27.77 6.62
N ASP A 90 2.53 26.55 6.36
CA ASP A 90 3.62 26.28 5.44
C ASP A 90 3.05 25.80 4.10
N PRO A 91 3.12 26.63 3.03
CA PRO A 91 2.61 26.25 1.72
C PRO A 91 3.44 25.14 1.07
N THR A 92 4.67 24.90 1.51
CA THR A 92 5.50 23.82 0.98
C THR A 92 5.09 22.47 1.55
N LEU A 93 4.81 22.43 2.86
CA LEU A 93 4.29 21.24 3.53
C LEU A 93 2.93 20.85 2.95
N GLU A 94 2.02 21.81 2.78
CA GLU A 94 0.70 21.53 2.20
C GLU A 94 0.81 20.94 0.79
N ARG A 95 1.64 21.54 -0.09
CA ARG A 95 1.87 20.99 -1.44
C ARG A 95 2.37 19.55 -1.38
N LYS A 96 3.29 19.24 -0.45
CA LYS A 96 3.78 17.88 -0.25
C LYS A 96 2.65 16.96 0.19
N THR A 97 1.85 17.34 1.18
CA THR A 97 0.70 16.57 1.65
C THR A 97 -0.30 16.30 0.52
N VAL A 98 -0.63 17.31 -0.28
CA VAL A 98 -1.54 17.16 -1.43
C VAL A 98 -0.95 16.22 -2.49
N SER A 99 0.35 16.33 -2.78
CA SER A 99 1.01 15.46 -3.76
C SER A 99 1.06 14.00 -3.33
N GLU A 100 1.38 13.74 -2.06
CA GLU A 100 1.40 12.38 -1.50
C GLU A 100 0.00 11.79 -1.42
N TYR A 101 -1.01 12.61 -1.07
CA TYR A 101 -2.39 12.17 -1.06
C TYR A 101 -2.88 11.76 -2.45
N ARG A 102 -2.57 12.54 -3.49
CA ARG A 102 -2.90 12.17 -4.88
C ARG A 102 -2.18 10.90 -5.32
N ARG A 103 -0.89 10.78 -5.00
CA ARG A 103 -0.13 9.55 -5.27
C ARG A 103 -0.77 8.34 -4.58
N TRP A 104 -1.24 8.50 -3.35
CA TRP A 104 -1.95 7.46 -2.61
C TRP A 104 -3.29 7.10 -3.28
N GLU A 105 -4.05 8.08 -3.76
CA GLU A 105 -5.30 7.84 -4.53
C GLU A 105 -5.02 7.05 -5.82
N ASP A 106 -3.99 7.44 -6.57
CA ASP A 106 -3.57 6.74 -7.81
C ASP A 106 -3.15 5.30 -7.51
N LEU A 107 -2.39 5.07 -6.43
CA LEU A 107 -1.99 3.72 -6.01
C LEU A 107 -3.18 2.86 -5.61
N ILE A 108 -4.18 3.42 -4.94
CA ILE A 108 -5.40 2.69 -4.60
C ILE A 108 -6.17 2.30 -5.86
N ALA A 109 -6.29 3.23 -6.82
CA ALA A 109 -6.97 2.96 -8.08
C ALA A 109 -6.27 1.82 -8.86
N THR A 110 -4.94 1.90 -8.99
CA THR A 110 -4.14 0.88 -9.68
C THR A 110 -4.20 -0.48 -9.00
N VAL A 111 -4.12 -0.54 -7.67
CA VAL A 111 -4.26 -1.80 -6.92
C VAL A 111 -5.68 -2.37 -7.05
N SER A 112 -6.70 -1.52 -7.04
CA SER A 112 -8.09 -1.95 -7.24
C SER A 112 -8.28 -2.55 -8.63
N GLU A 113 -7.76 -1.89 -9.66
CA GLU A 113 -7.76 -2.40 -11.03
C GLU A 113 -7.00 -3.72 -11.13
N LEU A 114 -5.80 -3.81 -10.56
CA LEU A 114 -5.00 -5.04 -10.56
C LEU A 114 -5.68 -6.19 -9.82
N ARG A 115 -6.41 -5.92 -8.73
CA ARG A 115 -7.20 -6.96 -8.04
C ARG A 115 -8.35 -7.46 -8.90
N HIS A 116 -8.92 -6.60 -9.74
CA HIS A 116 -10.02 -6.95 -10.62
C HIS A 116 -9.54 -7.68 -11.88
N THR A 117 -8.50 -7.15 -12.55
CA THR A 117 -8.02 -7.63 -13.86
C THR A 117 -6.86 -8.61 -13.75
N GLY A 118 -6.08 -8.57 -12.67
CA GLY A 118 -4.90 -9.41 -12.46
C GLY A 118 -5.21 -10.91 -12.52
N PRO A 119 -6.18 -11.43 -11.74
CA PRO A 119 -6.51 -12.85 -11.79
C PRO A 119 -6.98 -13.32 -13.18
N SER A 120 -7.83 -12.55 -13.87
CA SER A 120 -8.32 -12.89 -15.21
C SER A 120 -7.19 -12.90 -16.23
N THR A 121 -6.34 -11.88 -16.23
CA THR A 121 -5.22 -11.77 -17.17
C THR A 121 -4.16 -12.86 -16.96
N ILE A 122 -3.92 -13.28 -15.72
CA ILE A 122 -3.04 -14.42 -15.42
C ILE A 122 -3.68 -15.73 -15.90
N ALA A 123 -4.97 -15.94 -15.61
CA ALA A 123 -5.69 -17.13 -16.07
C ALA A 123 -5.66 -17.23 -17.61
N GLU A 124 -5.98 -16.16 -18.33
CA GLU A 124 -5.92 -16.11 -19.80
C GLU A 124 -4.53 -16.45 -20.34
N ARG A 125 -3.47 -15.93 -19.72
CA ARG A 125 -2.08 -16.19 -20.14
C ARG A 125 -1.62 -17.62 -19.84
N CYS A 126 -2.17 -18.27 -18.82
CA CYS A 126 -1.83 -19.65 -18.46
C CYS A 126 -2.69 -20.68 -19.20
N GLU A 127 -3.98 -20.40 -19.42
CA GLU A 127 -4.91 -21.31 -20.08
C GLU A 127 -4.59 -21.49 -21.57
N ALA A 128 -4.20 -20.43 -22.27
CA ALA A 128 -3.86 -20.52 -23.69
C ALA A 128 -2.74 -21.53 -24.01
N PRO A 129 -1.55 -21.46 -23.38
CA PRO A 129 -0.49 -22.43 -23.61
C PRO A 129 -0.82 -23.82 -23.03
N ALA A 130 -1.60 -23.90 -21.96
CA ALA A 130 -2.06 -25.18 -21.43
C ALA A 130 -2.97 -25.92 -22.43
N ASN A 131 -3.90 -25.20 -23.07
CA ASN A 131 -4.78 -25.76 -24.10
C ASN A 131 -4.02 -26.15 -25.37
N GLU A 132 -3.00 -25.37 -25.76
CA GLU A 132 -2.12 -25.73 -26.88
C GLU A 132 -1.35 -27.03 -26.59
N MET A 133 -0.81 -27.18 -25.37
CA MET A 133 -0.12 -28.40 -24.96
C MET A 133 -1.06 -29.61 -24.94
N LEU A 134 -2.30 -29.44 -24.47
CA LEU A 134 -3.32 -30.49 -24.53
C LEU A 134 -3.64 -30.87 -25.98
N SER A 135 -3.77 -29.90 -26.89
CA SER A 135 -4.00 -30.18 -28.31
C SER A 135 -2.87 -30.98 -28.96
N ILE A 136 -1.61 -30.74 -28.55
CA ILE A 136 -0.46 -31.51 -29.04
C ILE A 136 -0.52 -32.96 -28.52
N VAL A 137 -0.86 -33.14 -27.25
CA VAL A 137 -1.01 -34.47 -26.65
C VAL A 137 -2.17 -35.24 -27.28
N ASP A 138 -3.32 -34.60 -27.49
CA ASP A 138 -4.48 -35.22 -28.14
C ASP A 138 -4.18 -35.63 -29.59
N ALA A 139 -3.38 -34.84 -30.31
CA ALA A 139 -2.91 -35.19 -31.65
C ALA A 139 -2.01 -36.44 -31.63
N ALA A 140 -1.07 -36.52 -30.67
CA ALA A 140 -0.19 -37.68 -30.52
C ALA A 140 -0.96 -38.96 -30.12
N ILE A 141 -1.97 -38.84 -29.25
CA ILE A 141 -2.86 -39.96 -28.90
C ILE A 141 -3.64 -40.43 -30.13
N SER A 142 -4.21 -39.50 -30.90
CA SER A 142 -4.95 -39.82 -32.12
C SER A 142 -4.08 -40.49 -33.18
N GLU A 143 -2.80 -40.09 -33.29
CA GLU A 143 -1.83 -40.74 -34.18
C GLU A 143 -1.54 -42.17 -33.73
N LEU A 144 -1.30 -42.38 -32.43
CA LEU A 144 -1.07 -43.70 -31.86
C LEU A 144 -2.27 -44.64 -32.03
N ASP A 145 -3.50 -44.16 -31.80
CA ASP A 145 -4.72 -44.95 -32.01
C ASP A 145 -4.90 -45.34 -33.49
N ASN A 146 -4.60 -44.43 -34.42
CA ASN A 146 -4.68 -44.74 -35.85
C ASN A 146 -3.61 -45.74 -36.30
N ASP A 147 -2.42 -45.69 -35.71
CA ASP A 147 -1.36 -46.64 -36.01
C ASP A 147 -1.66 -48.03 -35.43
N LEU A 148 -2.22 -48.12 -34.21
CA LEU A 148 -2.73 -49.37 -33.65
C LEU A 148 -3.87 -49.97 -34.47
N VAL A 149 -4.77 -49.13 -35.01
CA VAL A 149 -5.86 -49.59 -35.88
C VAL A 149 -5.31 -50.10 -37.23
N LYS A 150 -4.30 -49.45 -37.80
CA LYS A 150 -3.64 -49.95 -39.02
C LYS A 150 -2.89 -51.26 -38.78
N GLU A 151 -2.21 -51.39 -37.64
CA GLU A 151 -1.48 -52.61 -37.28
C GLU A 151 -2.46 -53.80 -37.09
N ASN A 152 -3.59 -53.58 -36.41
CA ASN A 152 -4.64 -54.60 -36.25
C ASN A 152 -5.39 -54.94 -37.56
N ILE A 153 -5.55 -54.00 -38.50
CA ILE A 153 -6.15 -54.28 -39.81
C ILE A 153 -5.20 -55.11 -40.70
N VAL A 154 -3.88 -55.00 -40.50
CA VAL A 154 -2.89 -55.80 -41.21
C VAL A 154 -2.76 -57.20 -40.59
N GLU A 155 -2.86 -57.35 -39.27
CA GLU A 155 -2.74 -58.66 -38.60
C GLU A 155 -3.95 -59.60 -38.80
N ASP A 156 -5.17 -59.09 -39.04
CA ASP A 156 -6.37 -59.93 -39.20
C ASP A 156 -6.56 -60.49 -40.62
N SER A 157 -5.56 -60.34 -41.51
CA SER A 157 -5.62 -60.79 -42.90
C SER A 157 -4.50 -61.72 -43.36
N GLU A 158 -3.58 -62.16 -42.49
CA GLU A 158 -2.57 -63.15 -42.86
C GLU A 158 -2.37 -64.23 -41.77
N GLU A 159 -3.16 -65.31 -41.88
CA GLU A 159 -2.75 -66.64 -41.43
C GLU A 159 -1.47 -67.05 -42.20
N SER A 160 -0.29 -66.69 -41.69
CA SER A 160 0.96 -67.34 -42.11
C SER A 160 2.03 -67.25 -41.03
N ASP A 161 2.43 -68.42 -40.53
CA ASP A 161 3.70 -68.67 -39.84
C ASP A 161 4.86 -67.92 -40.52
N SER A 162 5.28 -66.80 -39.96
CA SER A 162 6.57 -66.20 -40.28
C SER A 162 7.21 -65.67 -39.00
N LYS A 163 8.40 -66.20 -38.71
CA LYS A 163 9.27 -65.74 -37.63
C LYS A 163 9.42 -64.22 -37.75
N PHE A 164 9.07 -63.50 -36.69
CA PHE A 164 9.42 -62.10 -36.49
C PHE A 164 10.91 -61.88 -36.77
N ASN A 165 11.20 -61.40 -37.98
CA ASN A 165 12.52 -60.94 -38.35
C ASN A 165 12.49 -59.44 -38.10
N ILE A 166 12.59 -59.05 -36.82
CA ILE A 166 12.72 -57.65 -36.44
C ILE A 166 14.04 -57.16 -37.03
N ASP A 167 13.94 -56.17 -37.89
CA ASP A 167 15.06 -55.49 -38.50
C ASP A 167 15.90 -54.81 -37.40
N ASP A 168 17.23 -54.97 -37.43
CA ASP A 168 18.13 -54.32 -36.45
C ASP A 168 17.98 -52.78 -36.44
N GLU A 169 17.46 -52.21 -37.52
CA GLU A 169 17.26 -50.77 -37.67
C GLU A 169 16.03 -50.25 -36.90
N SER A 170 14.91 -50.99 -36.92
CA SER A 170 13.69 -50.65 -36.17
C SER A 170 13.90 -50.83 -34.66
N LEU A 171 14.70 -51.82 -34.26
CA LEU A 171 15.09 -52.04 -32.86
C LEU A 171 16.03 -50.92 -32.35
N ASN A 172 16.97 -50.44 -33.19
CA ASN A 172 17.82 -49.30 -32.86
C ASN A 172 17.05 -47.97 -32.74
N VAL A 173 16.02 -47.76 -33.59
CA VAL A 173 15.15 -46.57 -33.47
C VAL A 173 14.41 -46.57 -32.14
N LEU A 174 13.86 -47.71 -31.71
CA LEU A 174 13.16 -47.84 -30.44
C LEU A 174 14.09 -47.62 -29.24
N VAL A 175 15.31 -48.15 -29.29
CA VAL A 175 16.33 -47.91 -28.25
C VAL A 175 16.71 -46.44 -28.17
N ASN A 176 16.91 -45.76 -29.31
CA ASN A 176 17.22 -44.34 -29.35
C ASN A 176 16.06 -43.48 -28.81
N GLN A 177 14.81 -43.82 -29.12
CA GLN A 177 13.63 -43.12 -28.59
C GLN A 177 13.53 -43.29 -27.06
N TYR A 178 13.78 -44.50 -26.56
CA TYR A 178 13.80 -44.78 -25.13
C TYR A 178 14.94 -44.03 -24.41
N GLU A 179 16.14 -44.00 -25.00
CA GLU A 179 17.29 -43.27 -24.46
C GLU A 179 17.03 -41.75 -24.42
N ASN A 180 16.48 -41.18 -25.49
CA ASN A 180 16.07 -39.77 -25.52
C ASN A 180 14.98 -39.46 -24.48
N GLY A 181 14.02 -40.38 -24.28
CA GLY A 181 13.02 -40.29 -23.23
C GLY A 181 13.66 -40.20 -21.84
N ILE A 182 14.62 -41.08 -21.53
CA ILE A 182 15.33 -41.09 -20.25
C ILE A 182 16.15 -39.80 -20.05
N ILE A 183 16.84 -39.32 -21.09
CA ILE A 183 17.62 -38.08 -21.03
C ILE A 183 16.70 -36.89 -20.73
N SER A 184 15.58 -36.77 -21.45
CA SER A 184 14.60 -35.70 -21.21
C SER A 184 14.00 -35.73 -19.80
N LEU A 185 13.78 -36.93 -19.25
CA LEU A 185 13.26 -37.11 -17.89
C LEU A 185 14.30 -36.76 -16.82
N SER A 186 15.58 -37.00 -17.11
CA SER A 186 16.70 -36.59 -16.26
C SER A 186 16.88 -35.06 -16.28
N ASP A 187 16.82 -34.44 -17.46
CA ASP A 187 16.96 -32.99 -17.62
C ASP A 187 15.79 -32.24 -16.97
N THR A 188 14.55 -32.71 -17.14
CA THR A 188 13.38 -32.13 -16.46
C THR A 188 13.48 -32.25 -14.94
N LYS A 189 13.99 -33.37 -14.41
CA LYS A 189 14.22 -33.54 -12.97
C LYS A 189 15.27 -32.57 -12.42
N ASN A 190 16.35 -32.34 -13.15
CA ASN A 190 17.37 -31.37 -12.76
C ASN A 190 16.83 -29.94 -12.81
N ASN A 191 16.13 -29.58 -13.89
CA ASN A 191 15.47 -28.28 -14.02
C ASN A 191 14.40 -28.05 -12.95
N MET A 192 13.67 -29.08 -12.53
CA MET A 192 12.68 -28.99 -11.45
C MET A 192 13.32 -28.66 -10.09
N LYS A 193 14.54 -29.14 -9.84
CA LYS A 193 15.29 -28.82 -8.63
C LYS A 193 15.73 -27.36 -8.63
N ASP A 194 16.19 -26.87 -9.78
CA ASP A 194 16.64 -25.49 -9.96
C ASP A 194 15.46 -24.50 -9.96
N THR A 195 14.30 -24.87 -10.51
CA THR A 195 13.09 -24.05 -10.39
C THR A 195 12.55 -24.02 -8.98
N LYS A 196 12.67 -25.13 -8.22
CA LYS A 196 12.26 -25.16 -6.81
C LYS A 196 13.11 -24.22 -5.95
N SER A 197 14.43 -24.21 -6.11
CA SER A 197 15.30 -23.28 -5.38
C SER A 197 15.07 -21.82 -5.79
N ALA A 198 14.78 -21.57 -7.07
CA ALA A 198 14.40 -20.24 -7.55
C ALA A 198 13.06 -19.77 -6.97
N ILE A 199 12.07 -20.66 -6.82
CA ILE A 199 10.79 -20.35 -6.17
C ILE A 199 10.98 -20.10 -4.68
N GLU A 200 11.81 -20.87 -3.98
CA GLU A 200 12.14 -20.64 -2.56
C GLU A 200 12.82 -19.28 -2.37
N LEU A 201 13.79 -18.92 -3.22
CA LEU A 201 14.45 -17.60 -3.19
C LEU A 201 13.46 -16.46 -3.47
N LEU A 202 12.59 -16.61 -4.47
CA LEU A 202 11.57 -15.61 -4.78
C LEU A 202 10.54 -15.48 -3.65
N SER A 203 10.19 -16.58 -2.99
CA SER A 203 9.32 -16.55 -1.81
C SER A 203 9.98 -15.83 -0.65
N GLU A 204 11.29 -16.03 -0.42
CA GLU A 204 12.04 -15.37 0.63
C GLU A 204 12.18 -13.86 0.34
N MET A 205 12.49 -13.47 -0.91
CA MET A 205 12.49 -12.06 -1.33
C MET A 205 11.11 -11.40 -1.22
N CYS A 206 10.03 -12.11 -1.56
CA CYS A 206 8.67 -11.60 -1.38
C CYS A 206 8.30 -11.42 0.09
N ASN A 207 8.79 -12.28 0.97
CA ASN A 207 8.59 -12.14 2.41
C ASN A 207 9.40 -10.97 2.98
N GLU A 208 10.66 -10.78 2.57
CA GLU A 208 11.48 -9.62 2.96
C GLU A 208 10.87 -8.29 2.50
N LEU A 209 10.28 -8.24 1.30
CA LEU A 209 9.52 -7.09 0.80
C LEU A 209 8.19 -6.87 1.55
N SER A 210 7.64 -7.90 2.19
CA SER A 210 6.45 -7.80 3.04
C SER A 210 6.80 -7.46 4.50
N GLU A 211 8.06 -7.61 4.92
CA GLU A 211 8.56 -7.35 6.27
C GLU A 211 9.33 -6.01 6.39
N GLU A 212 9.36 -5.17 5.34
CA GLU A 212 9.88 -3.79 5.47
C GLU A 212 9.06 -3.00 6.52
N PRO A 213 9.70 -2.49 7.59
CA PRO A 213 9.01 -1.84 8.70
C PRO A 213 8.53 -0.44 8.28
N GLN A 214 7.25 -0.18 8.55
CA GLN A 214 6.79 1.18 8.88
C GLN A 214 7.41 1.63 10.20
#